data_AF-A0A7C4TA51-F1
#
_entry.id   AF-A0A7C4TA51-F1
#
_cell.length_a   1.000
_cell.length_b   1.000
_cell.length_c   1.000
_cell.angle_alpha   90.00
_cell.angle_beta   90.00
_cell.angle_gamma   90.00
#
_symmetry.space_group_name_H-M   'P 1'
#
loop_
_entity.id
_entity.type
_entity.pdbx_description
1 polymer ?
#
loop_
_entity_poly.entity_id
_entity_poly.type
_entity_poly.pdbx_seq_one_letter_code
_entity_poly.pdbx_strand_id
1 'polypeptide(L)'
;KAEPEMDITVRVSTQRLDRLIDMVGELVIAHSMVAQDEVVTTGHHLDLQRKVSHTSKIVRELQDISMSMRMVPLKATFNKMQRLVRDLSKKMAKKVQLITEGEDTEIDRNMVDIINDPLVHMIRNAVDHGIETPGERIQKGKPEVGTIFLSAYHSSGNVVVEIRDDGKGLDKEAILKKAKEKGLIKEGAILSEKEIFSLIFEPGFSTATVVSDVSGRGVGMDVVKKNIEKLRGQVEVLSRPNEGTTFKLSLPLTLAIIDGMVVKVGKERYVIPTASILRAVKPKEEELSSVLKDGKMIKLQDELIPVFRLADIFGIRDAKQSFTECLAVIVQDESQTVAILVDELIGRQQIVIKSLGEGLKHVSAISGGAIMPDGGVGLILDVAGIIRLANS
;
A
#
# COMPACT_ATOMS: atom_id res chain seq x y z
N LYS A 1 -44.88 -7.08 -14.07
CA LYS A 1 -44.03 -6.31 -13.12
C LYS A 1 -43.58 -7.31 -12.07
N ALA A 2 -42.30 -7.68 -12.04
CA ALA A 2 -41.78 -8.48 -10.94
C ALA A 2 -41.76 -7.58 -9.69
N GLU A 3 -42.32 -8.08 -8.59
CA GLU A 3 -42.17 -7.44 -7.28
C GLU A 3 -40.69 -7.45 -6.89
N PRO A 4 -40.16 -6.37 -6.28
CA PRO A 4 -38.79 -6.38 -5.78
C PRO A 4 -38.69 -7.44 -4.68
N GLU A 5 -37.81 -8.43 -4.84
CA GLU A 5 -37.45 -9.34 -3.76
C GLU A 5 -37.04 -8.49 -2.56
N MET A 6 -37.76 -8.63 -1.44
CA MET A 6 -37.35 -8.04 -0.19
C MET A 6 -36.03 -8.69 0.22
N ASP A 7 -34.93 -7.92 0.21
CA ASP A 7 -33.67 -8.34 0.80
C ASP A 7 -33.89 -8.65 2.28
N ILE A 8 -33.97 -9.95 2.60
CA ILE A 8 -34.09 -10.44 3.97
C ILE A 8 -32.73 -10.24 4.64
N THR A 9 -32.61 -9.18 5.42
CA THR A 9 -31.36 -8.87 6.14
C THR A 9 -31.22 -9.75 7.38
N VAL A 10 -30.05 -10.39 7.53
CA VAL A 10 -29.70 -11.20 8.71
C VAL A 10 -28.61 -10.50 9.50
N ARG A 11 -28.86 -10.22 10.78
CA ARG A 11 -27.88 -9.57 11.65
C ARG A 11 -26.91 -10.59 12.22
N VAL A 12 -25.65 -10.53 11.79
CA VAL A 12 -24.57 -11.38 12.30
C VAL A 12 -23.58 -10.54 13.12
N SER A 13 -23.08 -11.07 14.23
CA SER A 13 -22.05 -10.40 15.03
C SER A 13 -20.71 -10.38 14.29
N THR A 14 -19.97 -9.27 14.36
CA THR A 14 -18.65 -9.12 13.73
C THR A 14 -17.68 -10.25 14.10
N GLN A 15 -17.62 -10.65 15.38
CA GLN A 15 -16.77 -11.75 15.85
C GLN A 15 -17.03 -13.09 15.16
N ARG A 16 -18.29 -13.37 14.78
CA ARG A 16 -18.63 -14.62 14.06
C ARG A 16 -18.16 -14.56 12.61
N LEU A 17 -18.28 -13.39 11.98
CA LEU A 17 -17.80 -13.17 10.63
C LEU A 17 -16.27 -13.23 10.57
N ASP A 18 -15.58 -12.64 11.56
CA ASP A 18 -14.12 -12.74 11.66
C ASP A 18 -13.66 -14.18 11.80
N ARG A 19 -14.32 -14.96 12.67
CA ARG A 19 -14.02 -16.39 12.83
C ARG A 19 -14.30 -17.20 11.55
N LEU A 20 -15.38 -16.89 10.82
CA LEU A 20 -15.65 -17.51 9.51
C LEU A 20 -14.48 -17.25 8.56
N ILE A 21 -14.06 -16.00 8.43
CA ILE A 21 -12.96 -15.60 7.53
C ILE A 21 -11.65 -16.26 7.94
N ASP A 22 -11.36 -16.35 9.23
CA ASP A 22 -10.18 -17.05 9.71
C ASP A 22 -10.19 -18.54 9.33
N MET A 23 -11.32 -19.22 9.54
CA MET A 23 -11.49 -20.63 9.14
C MET A 23 -11.39 -20.82 7.63
N VAL A 24 -11.92 -19.88 6.84
CA VAL A 24 -11.79 -19.91 5.38
C VAL A 24 -10.34 -19.71 4.96
N GLY A 25 -9.60 -18.82 5.64
CA GLY A 25 -8.17 -18.69 5.48
C GLY A 25 -7.42 -19.99 5.78
N GLU A 26 -7.74 -20.65 6.90
CA GLU A 26 -7.19 -21.97 7.26
C GLU A 26 -7.56 -23.06 6.23
N LEU A 27 -8.79 -23.03 5.69
CA LEU A 27 -9.22 -23.94 4.63
C LEU A 27 -8.44 -23.72 3.33
N VAL A 28 -8.24 -22.46 2.93
CA VAL A 28 -7.43 -22.11 1.76
C VAL A 28 -6.00 -22.65 1.91
N ILE A 29 -5.44 -22.53 3.11
CA ILE A 29 -4.13 -23.09 3.45
C ILE A 29 -4.14 -24.61 3.34
N ALA A 30 -5.02 -25.29 4.07
CA ALA A 30 -5.08 -26.75 4.11
C ALA A 30 -5.35 -27.35 2.73
N HIS A 31 -6.22 -26.72 1.94
CA HIS A 31 -6.49 -27.13 0.57
C HIS A 31 -5.29 -26.91 -0.35
N SER A 32 -4.57 -25.80 -0.19
CA SER A 32 -3.35 -25.56 -0.96
C SER A 32 -2.30 -26.62 -0.67
N MET A 33 -2.16 -27.06 0.59
CA MET A 33 -1.22 -28.12 0.98
C MET A 33 -1.48 -29.40 0.21
N VAL A 34 -2.75 -29.80 0.15
CA VAL A 34 -3.18 -30.97 -0.62
C VAL A 34 -2.97 -30.75 -2.11
N ALA A 35 -3.23 -29.55 -2.62
CA ALA A 35 -3.11 -29.27 -4.04
C ALA A 35 -1.66 -29.24 -4.54
N GLN A 36 -0.70 -28.95 -3.68
CA GLN A 36 0.73 -28.91 -3.99
C GLN A 36 1.46 -30.21 -3.63
N ASP A 37 0.81 -31.15 -2.94
CA ASP A 37 1.40 -32.45 -2.59
C ASP A 37 1.93 -33.18 -3.84
N GLU A 38 3.11 -33.79 -3.73
CA GLU A 38 3.79 -34.47 -4.84
C GLU A 38 2.91 -35.57 -5.46
N VAL A 39 2.11 -36.28 -4.66
CA VAL A 39 1.19 -37.31 -5.14
C VAL A 39 0.13 -36.71 -6.07
N VAL A 40 -0.26 -35.47 -5.83
CA VAL A 40 -1.24 -34.73 -6.66
C VAL A 40 -0.56 -34.10 -7.87
N THR A 41 0.57 -33.42 -7.69
CA THR A 41 1.21 -32.62 -8.75
C THR A 41 2.05 -33.44 -9.72
N THR A 42 2.77 -34.45 -9.22
CA THR A 42 3.70 -35.29 -10.00
C THR A 42 3.17 -36.70 -10.27
N GLY A 43 2.14 -37.13 -9.53
CA GLY A 43 1.51 -38.42 -9.75
C GLY A 43 0.80 -38.52 -11.11
N HIS A 44 0.79 -39.70 -11.73
CA HIS A 44 0.04 -39.98 -12.97
C HIS A 44 -1.49 -40.05 -12.78
N HIS A 45 -2.02 -39.51 -11.68
CA HIS A 45 -3.43 -39.60 -11.30
C HIS A 45 -4.23 -38.39 -11.80
N LEU A 46 -4.47 -38.32 -13.12
CA LEU A 46 -5.25 -37.27 -13.77
C LEU A 46 -6.64 -37.03 -13.14
N ASP A 47 -7.27 -38.09 -12.60
CA ASP A 47 -8.56 -37.97 -11.94
C ASP A 47 -8.48 -37.23 -10.59
N LEU A 48 -7.42 -37.48 -9.82
CA LEU A 48 -7.15 -36.79 -8.56
C LEU A 48 -6.87 -35.31 -8.82
N GLN A 49 -6.04 -34.99 -9.81
CA GLN A 49 -5.75 -33.61 -10.21
C GLN A 49 -7.03 -32.83 -10.58
N ARG A 50 -7.94 -33.46 -11.34
CA ARG A 50 -9.23 -32.83 -11.69
C ARG A 50 -10.10 -32.57 -10.46
N LYS A 51 -10.20 -33.53 -9.53
CA LYS A 51 -10.95 -33.38 -8.28
C LYS A 51 -10.39 -32.26 -7.41
N VAL A 52 -9.07 -32.22 -7.24
CA VAL A 52 -8.38 -31.17 -6.48
C VAL A 52 -8.55 -29.79 -7.13
N SER A 53 -8.44 -29.71 -8.45
CA SER A 53 -8.69 -28.46 -9.20
C SER A 53 -10.14 -27.97 -9.03
N HIS A 54 -11.11 -28.89 -9.02
CA HIS A 54 -12.50 -28.56 -8.75
C HIS A 54 -12.71 -28.04 -7.32
N THR A 55 -12.17 -28.72 -6.31
CA THR A 55 -12.19 -28.23 -4.91
C THR A 55 -11.52 -26.86 -4.79
N SER A 56 -10.42 -26.62 -5.53
CA SER A 56 -9.76 -25.31 -5.57
C SER A 56 -10.67 -24.18 -6.05
N LYS A 57 -11.57 -24.47 -7.00
CA LYS A 57 -12.55 -23.48 -7.48
C LYS A 57 -13.59 -23.19 -6.40
N ILE A 58 -14.11 -24.23 -5.74
CA ILE A 58 -15.09 -24.08 -4.66
C ILE A 58 -14.49 -23.29 -3.48
N VAL A 59 -13.26 -23.59 -3.09
CA VAL A 59 -12.56 -22.88 -2.00
C VAL A 59 -12.38 -21.39 -2.34
N ARG A 60 -12.02 -21.06 -3.60
CA ARG A 60 -11.94 -19.66 -4.05
C ARG A 60 -13.30 -18.97 -4.02
N GLU A 61 -14.36 -19.62 -4.50
CA GLU A 61 -15.71 -19.06 -4.49
C GLU A 61 -16.20 -18.81 -3.04
N LEU A 62 -15.94 -19.76 -2.14
CA LEU A 62 -16.27 -19.62 -0.73
C LEU A 62 -15.49 -18.48 -0.07
N GLN A 63 -14.23 -18.29 -0.48
CA GLN A 63 -13.41 -17.17 -0.06
C GLN A 63 -13.97 -15.83 -0.56
N ASP A 64 -14.32 -15.72 -1.84
CA ASP A 64 -14.88 -14.50 -2.43
C ASP A 64 -16.19 -14.10 -1.74
N ILE A 65 -17.08 -15.08 -1.49
CA ILE A 65 -18.32 -14.88 -0.74
C ILE A 65 -18.04 -14.44 0.70
N SER A 66 -17.08 -15.08 1.38
CA SER A 66 -16.76 -14.72 2.77
C SER A 66 -16.19 -13.30 2.87
N MET A 67 -15.41 -12.87 1.87
CA MET A 67 -14.90 -11.51 1.78
C MET A 67 -16.01 -10.50 1.49
N SER A 68 -16.94 -10.80 0.57
CA SER A 68 -18.06 -9.92 0.25
C SER A 68 -18.97 -9.67 1.47
N MET A 69 -19.17 -10.67 2.33
CA MET A 69 -19.94 -10.51 3.58
C MET A 69 -19.36 -9.48 4.56
N ARG A 70 -18.06 -9.15 4.48
CA ARG A 70 -17.43 -8.12 5.33
C ARG A 70 -17.52 -6.72 4.73
N MET A 71 -17.83 -6.62 3.44
CA MET A 71 -17.86 -5.34 2.76
C MET A 71 -18.96 -4.46 3.33
N VAL A 72 -18.66 -3.17 3.45
CA VAL A 72 -19.60 -2.14 3.87
C VAL A 72 -19.53 -0.96 2.90
N PRO A 73 -20.66 -0.31 2.59
CA PRO A 73 -20.67 0.84 1.70
C PRO A 73 -20.03 2.06 2.37
N LEU A 74 -19.36 2.90 1.58
CA LEU A 74 -18.72 4.14 2.03
C LEU A 74 -19.71 5.26 2.39
N LYS A 75 -21.00 5.07 2.16
CA LYS A 75 -22.08 6.03 2.41
C LYS A 75 -22.03 6.69 3.79
N ALA A 76 -21.78 5.93 4.86
CA ALA A 76 -21.68 6.51 6.21
C ALA A 76 -20.49 7.46 6.35
N THR A 77 -19.35 7.10 5.75
CA THR A 77 -18.13 7.91 5.71
C THR A 77 -18.33 9.18 4.89
N PHE A 78 -18.98 9.09 3.74
CA PHE A 78 -19.24 10.24 2.86
C PHE A 78 -20.19 11.25 3.53
N ASN A 79 -21.26 10.76 4.17
CA ASN A 79 -22.16 11.59 4.99
C ASN A 79 -21.44 12.29 6.16
N LYS A 80 -20.42 11.65 6.75
CA LYS A 80 -19.58 12.27 7.77
C LYS A 80 -18.71 13.39 7.16
N MET A 81 -18.16 13.19 5.96
CA MET A 81 -17.39 14.23 5.26
C MET A 81 -18.25 15.43 4.85
N GLN A 82 -19.48 15.21 4.39
CA GLN A 82 -20.43 16.30 4.08
C GLN A 82 -20.69 17.19 5.29
N ARG A 83 -20.91 16.58 6.48
CA ARG A 83 -21.06 17.33 7.74
C ARG A 83 -19.81 18.11 8.09
N LEU A 84 -18.63 17.49 7.97
CA LEU A 84 -17.35 18.13 8.24
C LEU A 84 -17.11 19.36 7.35
N VAL A 85 -17.35 19.26 6.03
CA VAL A 85 -17.19 20.38 5.10
C VAL A 85 -18.11 21.54 5.49
N ARG A 86 -19.36 21.26 5.83
CA ARG A 86 -20.32 22.28 6.26
C ARG A 86 -19.85 23.03 7.52
N ASP A 87 -19.31 22.30 8.50
CA ASP A 87 -18.85 22.89 9.76
C ASP A 87 -17.56 23.71 9.56
N LEU A 88 -16.61 23.21 8.75
CA LEU A 88 -15.38 23.92 8.41
C LEU A 88 -15.64 25.17 7.56
N SER A 89 -16.55 25.07 6.58
CA SER A 89 -16.97 26.19 5.73
C SER A 89 -17.47 27.37 6.57
N LYS A 90 -18.30 27.11 7.59
CA LYS A 90 -18.76 28.15 8.53
C LYS A 90 -17.62 28.72 9.37
N LYS A 91 -16.77 27.86 9.92
CA LYS A 91 -15.66 28.27 10.80
C LYS A 91 -14.63 29.16 10.07
N MET A 92 -14.35 28.85 8.80
CA MET A 92 -13.35 29.55 8.00
C MET A 92 -13.93 30.68 7.14
N ALA A 93 -15.23 30.96 7.25
CA ALA A 93 -15.95 31.94 6.44
C ALA A 93 -15.76 31.77 4.92
N LYS A 94 -15.66 30.51 4.46
CA LYS A 94 -15.55 30.16 3.03
C LYS A 94 -16.85 29.52 2.55
N LYS A 95 -17.26 29.77 1.30
CA LYS A 95 -18.41 29.10 0.68
C LYS A 95 -17.92 27.84 -0.04
N VAL A 96 -18.21 26.66 0.53
CA VAL A 96 -17.74 25.37 -0.01
C VAL A 96 -18.89 24.37 -0.08
N GLN A 97 -18.98 23.63 -1.17
CA GLN A 97 -19.87 22.48 -1.33
C GLN A 97 -19.07 21.19 -1.51
N LEU A 98 -19.61 20.07 -1.01
CA LEU A 98 -19.07 18.73 -1.25
C LEU A 98 -20.01 17.98 -2.19
N ILE A 99 -19.48 17.50 -3.31
CA ILE A 99 -20.16 16.62 -4.26
C ILE A 99 -19.60 15.22 -4.07
N THR A 100 -20.50 14.25 -3.91
CA THR A 100 -20.15 12.85 -3.67
C THR A 100 -20.59 11.96 -4.83
N GLU A 101 -19.76 10.99 -5.19
CA GLU A 101 -20.04 9.99 -6.23
C GLU A 101 -19.59 8.59 -5.76
N GLY A 102 -20.37 7.56 -6.07
CA GLY A 102 -20.02 6.19 -5.70
C GLY A 102 -20.08 5.89 -4.20
N GLU A 103 -21.04 6.49 -3.48
CA GLU A 103 -21.25 6.26 -2.03
C GLU A 103 -21.56 4.80 -1.68
N ASP A 104 -22.13 4.06 -2.63
CA ASP A 104 -22.47 2.65 -2.51
C ASP A 104 -21.27 1.73 -2.80
N THR A 105 -20.09 2.30 -3.12
CA THR A 105 -18.86 1.51 -3.30
C THR A 105 -18.53 0.80 -1.99
N GLU A 106 -18.39 -0.51 -2.11
CA GLU A 106 -18.14 -1.44 -1.03
C GLU A 106 -16.63 -1.62 -0.77
N ILE A 107 -16.27 -1.64 0.52
CA ILE A 107 -14.89 -1.84 0.99
C ILE A 107 -14.88 -2.60 2.33
N ASP A 108 -13.77 -3.28 2.65
CA ASP A 108 -13.60 -3.98 3.92
C ASP A 108 -13.82 -3.04 5.11
N ARG A 109 -14.60 -3.48 6.09
CA ARG A 109 -14.93 -2.69 7.28
C ARG A 109 -13.70 -2.17 8.03
N ASN A 110 -12.64 -2.96 8.17
CA ASN A 110 -11.42 -2.52 8.86
C ASN A 110 -10.72 -1.39 8.08
N MET A 111 -10.81 -1.42 6.75
CA MET A 111 -10.27 -0.36 5.90
C MET A 111 -11.09 0.93 6.03
N VAL A 112 -12.42 0.85 6.20
CA VAL A 112 -13.25 2.04 6.49
C VAL A 112 -12.78 2.76 7.75
N ASP A 113 -12.52 2.01 8.81
CA ASP A 113 -12.09 2.61 10.09
C ASP A 113 -10.73 3.30 9.96
N ILE A 114 -9.81 2.73 9.18
CA ILE A 114 -8.46 3.29 8.99
C ILE A 114 -8.44 4.44 7.98
N ILE A 115 -9.25 4.41 6.90
CA ILE A 115 -9.29 5.46 5.87
C ILE A 115 -10.03 6.72 6.34
N ASN A 116 -10.90 6.60 7.36
CA ASN A 116 -11.65 7.71 7.91
C ASN A 116 -10.77 8.91 8.30
N ASP A 117 -9.67 8.66 9.01
CA ASP A 117 -8.77 9.71 9.48
C ASP A 117 -8.02 10.42 8.32
N PRO A 118 -7.41 9.69 7.36
CA PRO A 118 -6.92 10.23 6.10
C PRO A 118 -7.90 11.16 5.37
N LEU A 119 -9.15 10.71 5.20
CA LEU A 119 -10.17 11.49 4.49
C LEU A 119 -10.51 12.79 5.23
N VAL A 120 -10.70 12.73 6.55
CA VAL A 120 -10.94 13.92 7.38
C VAL A 120 -9.82 14.95 7.19
N HIS A 121 -8.57 14.48 7.17
CA HIS A 121 -7.42 15.36 7.06
C HIS A 121 -7.28 15.96 5.65
N MET A 122 -7.46 15.18 4.59
CA MET A 122 -7.44 15.67 3.21
C MET A 122 -8.56 16.69 2.94
N ILE A 123 -9.79 16.41 3.41
CA ILE A 123 -10.92 17.34 3.31
C ILE A 123 -10.64 18.64 4.07
N ARG A 124 -10.05 18.55 5.27
CA ARG A 124 -9.65 19.75 6.02
C ARG A 124 -8.64 20.58 5.25
N ASN A 125 -7.59 19.96 4.70
CA ASN A 125 -6.58 20.67 3.91
C ASN A 125 -7.18 21.34 2.67
N ALA A 126 -8.11 20.67 2.00
CA ALA A 126 -8.84 21.25 0.88
C ALA A 126 -9.62 22.50 1.33
N VAL A 127 -10.35 22.47 2.44
CA VAL A 127 -11.11 23.64 2.93
C VAL A 127 -10.19 24.75 3.47
N ASP A 128 -9.20 24.41 4.29
CA ASP A 128 -8.36 25.38 5.01
C ASP A 128 -7.35 26.05 4.07
N HIS A 129 -6.70 25.27 3.21
CA HIS A 129 -5.60 25.74 2.37
C HIS A 129 -5.89 25.71 0.88
N GLY A 130 -6.66 24.73 0.38
CA GLY A 130 -6.95 24.57 -1.05
C GLY A 130 -7.92 25.63 -1.60
N ILE A 131 -9.14 25.68 -1.05
CA ILE A 131 -10.21 26.57 -1.48
C ILE A 131 -9.93 28.00 -1.00
N GLU A 132 -9.98 28.96 -1.93
CA GLU A 132 -9.80 30.38 -1.62
C GLU A 132 -11.07 31.01 -1.01
N THR A 133 -10.96 32.23 -0.48
CA THR A 133 -12.14 32.97 0.00
C THR A 133 -13.04 33.41 -1.18
N PRO A 134 -14.34 33.65 -0.95
CA PRO A 134 -15.26 34.08 -2.01
C PRO A 134 -14.75 35.26 -2.85
N GLY A 135 -14.15 36.26 -2.20
CA GLY A 135 -13.58 37.44 -2.87
C GLY A 135 -12.39 37.11 -3.76
N GLU A 136 -11.44 36.31 -3.26
CA GLU A 136 -10.28 35.84 -4.04
C GLU A 136 -10.71 34.99 -5.25
N ARG A 137 -11.75 34.16 -5.09
CA ARG A 137 -12.27 33.32 -6.19
C ARG A 137 -12.86 34.17 -7.30
N ILE A 138 -13.68 35.16 -6.97
CA ILE A 138 -14.27 36.09 -7.96
C ILE A 138 -13.16 36.86 -8.68
N GLN A 139 -12.13 37.34 -7.97
CA GLN A 139 -10.99 38.05 -8.59
C GLN A 139 -10.22 37.17 -9.59
N LYS A 140 -10.19 35.85 -9.36
CA LYS A 140 -9.57 34.88 -10.27
C LYS A 140 -10.53 34.34 -11.35
N GLY A 141 -11.74 34.89 -11.47
CA GLY A 141 -12.74 34.44 -12.44
C GLY A 141 -13.37 33.07 -12.13
N LYS A 142 -13.25 32.60 -10.89
CA LYS A 142 -13.78 31.30 -10.43
C LYS A 142 -15.17 31.49 -9.79
N PRO A 143 -16.02 30.44 -9.78
CA PRO A 143 -17.29 30.48 -9.06
C PRO A 143 -17.10 30.83 -7.58
N GLU A 144 -18.00 31.65 -7.03
CA GLU A 144 -17.94 32.09 -5.63
C GLU A 144 -17.91 30.90 -4.64
N VAL A 145 -18.67 29.85 -4.95
CA VAL A 145 -18.71 28.60 -4.19
C VAL A 145 -17.60 27.67 -4.68
N GLY A 146 -16.68 27.31 -3.79
CA GLY A 146 -15.68 26.27 -4.04
C GLY A 146 -16.30 24.87 -3.99
N THR A 147 -15.78 23.97 -4.81
CA THR A 147 -16.29 22.60 -4.91
C THR A 147 -15.20 21.61 -4.55
N ILE A 148 -15.52 20.72 -3.61
CA ILE A 148 -14.76 19.52 -3.33
C ILE A 148 -15.58 18.33 -3.88
N PHE A 149 -14.92 17.45 -4.61
CA PHE A 149 -15.44 16.20 -5.13
C PHE A 149 -14.83 15.07 -4.31
N LEU A 150 -15.66 14.16 -3.83
CA LEU A 150 -15.27 12.93 -3.15
C LEU A 150 -15.92 11.76 -3.89
N SER A 151 -15.11 10.97 -4.59
CA SER A 151 -15.59 9.82 -5.35
C SER A 151 -14.94 8.52 -4.89
N ALA A 152 -15.66 7.41 -5.04
CA ALA A 152 -15.12 6.07 -4.86
C ALA A 152 -15.57 5.16 -6.00
N TYR A 153 -14.68 4.26 -6.44
CA TYR A 153 -14.96 3.28 -7.48
C TYR A 153 -14.00 2.09 -7.41
N HIS A 154 -14.39 0.95 -7.95
CA HIS A 154 -13.49 -0.21 -8.11
C HIS A 154 -12.69 -0.08 -9.40
N SER A 155 -11.38 -0.32 -9.33
CA SER A 155 -10.48 -0.32 -10.49
C SER A 155 -9.33 -1.31 -10.30
N SER A 156 -9.16 -2.22 -11.25
CA SER A 156 -8.02 -3.14 -11.31
C SER A 156 -7.76 -3.93 -10.01
N GLY A 157 -8.82 -4.42 -9.35
CA GLY A 157 -8.70 -5.16 -8.08
C GLY A 157 -8.46 -4.29 -6.84
N ASN A 158 -8.54 -2.97 -6.98
CA ASN A 158 -8.46 -2.00 -5.90
C ASN A 158 -9.76 -1.21 -5.75
N VAL A 159 -10.02 -0.74 -4.54
CA VAL A 159 -10.95 0.35 -4.28
C VAL A 159 -10.17 1.65 -4.39
N VAL A 160 -10.58 2.52 -5.31
CA VAL A 160 -10.00 3.85 -5.47
C VAL A 160 -10.92 4.86 -4.80
N VAL A 161 -10.37 5.70 -3.93
CA VAL A 161 -11.05 6.86 -3.33
C VAL A 161 -10.32 8.12 -3.75
N GLU A 162 -11.02 9.02 -4.42
CA GLU A 162 -10.46 10.26 -4.98
C GLU A 162 -11.07 11.49 -4.30
N ILE A 163 -10.20 12.41 -3.89
CA ILE A 163 -10.58 13.71 -3.34
C ILE A 163 -10.01 14.78 -4.24
N ARG A 164 -10.90 15.54 -4.90
CA ARG A 164 -10.53 16.61 -5.81
C ARG A 164 -11.12 17.93 -5.36
N ASP A 165 -10.34 18.99 -5.35
CA ASP A 165 -10.83 20.36 -5.14
C ASP A 165 -10.66 21.21 -6.40
N ASP A 166 -11.43 22.29 -6.49
CA ASP A 166 -11.28 23.33 -7.51
C ASP A 166 -10.56 24.57 -6.95
N GLY A 167 -9.64 24.37 -6.02
CA GLY A 167 -8.93 25.41 -5.28
C GLY A 167 -7.77 26.02 -6.05
N LYS A 168 -6.82 26.63 -5.33
CA LYS A 168 -5.66 27.28 -5.94
C LYS A 168 -4.57 26.31 -6.41
N GLY A 169 -4.68 25.02 -6.08
CA GLY A 169 -3.63 24.03 -6.31
C GLY A 169 -2.47 24.14 -5.29
N LEU A 170 -1.47 23.29 -5.46
CA LEU A 170 -0.26 23.26 -4.65
C LEU A 170 0.77 24.23 -5.22
N ASP A 171 1.43 24.97 -4.32
CA ASP A 171 2.51 25.88 -4.69
C ASP A 171 3.82 25.11 -4.87
N LYS A 172 4.14 24.82 -6.13
CA LYS A 172 5.35 24.10 -6.55
C LYS A 172 6.63 24.77 -6.07
N GLU A 173 6.70 26.10 -6.13
CA GLU A 173 7.89 26.87 -5.76
C GLU A 173 8.11 26.84 -4.25
N ALA A 174 7.05 27.00 -3.47
CA ALA A 174 7.10 26.89 -2.01
C ALA A 174 7.52 25.48 -1.55
N ILE A 175 7.00 24.43 -2.19
CA ILE A 175 7.39 23.03 -1.92
C ILE A 175 8.87 22.83 -2.22
N LEU A 176 9.34 23.24 -3.40
CA LEU A 176 10.76 23.11 -3.78
C LEU A 176 11.69 23.86 -2.84
N LYS A 177 11.35 25.11 -2.48
CA LYS A 177 12.14 25.91 -1.55
C LYS A 177 12.26 25.20 -0.20
N LYS A 178 11.15 24.71 0.35
CA LYS A 178 11.14 24.02 1.63
C LYS A 178 11.86 22.67 1.61
N ALA A 179 11.77 21.95 0.49
CA ALA A 179 12.47 20.69 0.31
C ALA A 179 14.00 20.90 0.23
N LYS A 180 14.46 21.99 -0.39
CA LYS A 180 15.88 22.39 -0.39
C LYS A 180 16.36 22.78 1.01
N GLU A 181 15.58 23.56 1.75
CA GLU A 181 15.90 23.94 3.15
C GLU A 181 16.06 22.72 4.07
N LYS A 182 15.29 21.65 3.81
CA LYS A 182 15.36 20.38 4.54
C LYS A 182 16.40 19.39 4.01
N GLY A 183 17.12 19.72 2.93
CA GLY A 183 18.08 18.81 2.31
C GLY A 183 17.47 17.56 1.66
N LEU A 184 16.19 17.59 1.30
CA LEU A 184 15.48 16.46 0.68
C LEU A 184 15.78 16.32 -0.83
N ILE A 185 16.31 17.37 -1.46
CA ILE A 185 16.62 17.40 -2.89
C ILE A 185 18.14 17.60 -3.05
N LYS A 186 18.79 16.73 -3.84
CA LYS A 186 20.21 16.89 -4.22
C LYS A 186 20.40 18.11 -5.12
N GLU A 187 21.51 18.83 -4.97
CA GLU A 187 21.84 19.95 -5.86
C GLU A 187 21.88 19.49 -7.32
N GLY A 188 21.16 20.20 -8.19
CA GLY A 188 21.06 19.89 -9.62
C GLY A 188 20.04 18.81 -10.01
N ALA A 189 19.28 18.23 -9.06
CA ALA A 189 18.25 17.26 -9.39
C ALA A 189 17.09 17.90 -10.17
N ILE A 190 16.75 17.31 -11.32
CA ILE A 190 15.59 17.67 -12.13
C ILE A 190 14.45 16.73 -11.74
N LEU A 191 13.50 17.23 -10.96
CA LEU A 191 12.32 16.49 -10.54
C LEU A 191 11.13 16.78 -11.47
N SER A 192 10.39 15.74 -11.80
CA SER A 192 9.07 15.85 -12.41
C SER A 192 8.07 16.49 -11.45
N GLU A 193 6.95 17.01 -11.97
CA GLU A 193 5.92 17.63 -11.11
C GLU A 193 5.31 16.64 -10.12
N LYS A 194 5.15 15.38 -10.55
CA LYS A 194 4.65 14.31 -9.69
C LYS A 194 5.59 14.10 -8.50
N GLU A 195 6.90 14.00 -8.75
CA GLU A 195 7.90 13.85 -7.68
C GLU A 195 7.93 15.07 -6.75
N ILE A 196 7.79 16.28 -7.28
CA ILE A 196 7.75 17.50 -6.45
C ILE A 196 6.54 17.46 -5.52
N PHE A 197 5.35 17.15 -6.04
CA PHE A 197 4.16 17.09 -5.18
C PHE A 197 4.20 15.93 -4.20
N SER A 198 4.84 14.81 -4.54
CA SER A 198 5.05 13.69 -3.61
C SER A 198 5.86 14.08 -2.36
N LEU A 199 6.70 15.12 -2.43
CA LEU A 199 7.47 15.60 -1.27
C LEU A 199 6.59 16.07 -0.10
N ILE A 200 5.32 16.41 -0.35
CA ILE A 200 4.40 16.80 0.73
C ILE A 200 4.16 15.68 1.74
N PHE A 201 4.40 14.42 1.35
CA PHE A 201 4.24 13.27 2.22
C PHE A 201 5.49 12.96 3.06
N GLU A 202 6.58 13.71 2.89
CA GLU A 202 7.81 13.50 3.67
C GLU A 202 7.60 13.84 5.16
N PRO A 203 8.24 13.11 6.08
CA PRO A 203 8.10 13.36 7.52
C PRO A 203 8.38 14.82 7.90
N GLY A 204 7.44 15.40 8.65
CA GLY A 204 7.50 16.79 9.09
C GLY A 204 7.44 17.83 7.96
N PHE A 205 7.09 17.44 6.73
CA PHE A 205 6.88 18.36 5.62
C PHE A 205 5.53 19.05 5.79
N SER A 206 5.56 20.33 6.12
CA SER A 206 4.37 21.19 6.19
C SER A 206 4.76 22.54 5.65
N THR A 207 4.03 23.12 4.71
CA THR A 207 4.32 24.46 4.19
C THR A 207 3.87 25.59 5.12
N ALA A 208 3.14 25.27 6.21
CA ALA A 208 2.69 26.27 7.16
C ALA A 208 3.88 26.86 7.95
N THR A 209 3.98 28.19 7.93
CA THR A 209 4.93 28.99 8.72
C THR A 209 4.49 29.18 10.17
N VAL A 210 3.22 28.92 10.49
CA VAL A 210 2.65 29.04 11.83
C VAL A 210 2.08 27.69 12.27
N VAL A 211 2.56 27.18 13.39
CA VAL A 211 1.96 26.02 14.05
C VAL A 211 0.62 26.48 14.63
N SER A 212 -0.49 26.20 13.95
CA SER A 212 -1.82 26.49 14.52
C SER A 212 -2.12 25.49 15.65
N ASP A 213 -2.79 25.97 16.71
CA ASP A 213 -3.16 25.20 17.91
C ASP A 213 -4.00 23.93 17.64
N VAL A 214 -4.46 23.73 16.41
CA VAL A 214 -5.28 22.57 16.00
C VAL A 214 -4.44 21.44 15.38
N SER A 215 -3.15 21.68 15.08
CA SER A 215 -2.21 20.67 14.57
C SER A 215 -1.52 19.85 15.67
N GLY A 216 -1.82 20.12 16.94
CA GLY A 216 -1.18 19.52 18.13
C GLY A 216 -1.40 18.01 18.38
N ARG A 217 -1.94 17.26 17.40
CA ARG A 217 -2.02 15.78 17.45
C ARG A 217 -1.07 15.08 16.47
N GLY A 218 -0.20 15.82 15.79
CA GLY A 218 0.81 15.23 14.91
C GLY A 218 0.24 14.60 13.64
N VAL A 219 -0.83 15.15 13.06
CA VAL A 219 -1.43 14.65 11.81
C VAL A 219 -0.97 15.51 10.65
N GLY A 220 0.12 15.10 9.99
CA GLY A 220 0.58 15.64 8.71
C GLY A 220 0.19 14.73 7.54
N MET A 221 0.53 15.15 6.32
CA MET A 221 0.39 14.33 5.12
C MET A 221 1.24 13.05 5.21
N ASP A 222 2.32 13.06 5.98
CA ASP A 222 3.14 11.89 6.31
C ASP A 222 2.36 10.80 7.07
N VAL A 223 1.48 11.20 8.01
CA VAL A 223 0.59 10.26 8.70
C VAL A 223 -0.45 9.68 7.76
N VAL A 224 -0.94 10.47 6.82
CA VAL A 224 -1.87 9.98 5.80
C VAL A 224 -1.20 8.93 4.92
N LYS A 225 -0.01 9.20 4.38
CA LYS A 225 0.77 8.23 3.60
C LYS A 225 1.01 6.94 4.40
N LYS A 226 1.49 7.05 5.64
CA LYS A 226 1.71 5.90 6.53
C LYS A 226 0.45 5.07 6.79
N ASN A 227 -0.71 5.71 6.98
CA ASN A 227 -1.96 4.98 7.22
C ASN A 227 -2.43 4.24 5.97
N ILE A 228 -2.24 4.82 4.79
CA ILE A 228 -2.56 4.19 3.51
C ILE A 228 -1.58 3.04 3.22
N GLU A 229 -0.29 3.22 3.49
CA GLU A 229 0.73 2.16 3.34
C GLU A 229 0.55 1.01 4.33
N LYS A 230 0.06 1.27 5.55
CA LYS A 230 -0.37 0.20 6.49
C LYS A 230 -1.48 -0.67 5.92
N LEU A 231 -2.36 -0.07 5.11
CA LEU A 231 -3.38 -0.78 4.34
C LEU A 231 -2.83 -1.38 3.04
N ARG A 232 -1.52 -1.28 2.80
CA ARG A 232 -0.83 -1.68 1.56
C ARG A 232 -1.41 -0.97 0.33
N GLY A 233 -1.99 0.19 0.57
CA GLY A 233 -2.48 1.08 -0.47
C GLY A 233 -1.40 2.03 -0.95
N GLN A 234 -1.76 2.79 -1.97
CA GLN A 234 -0.93 3.84 -2.53
C GLN A 234 -1.68 5.17 -2.51
N VAL A 235 -0.95 6.25 -2.28
CA VAL A 235 -1.47 7.62 -2.39
C VAL A 235 -0.73 8.35 -3.49
N GLU A 236 -1.49 8.94 -4.42
CA GLU A 236 -0.96 9.82 -5.46
C GLU A 236 -1.56 11.21 -5.33
N VAL A 237 -0.81 12.22 -5.74
CA VAL A 237 -1.26 13.61 -5.76
C VAL A 237 -1.00 14.20 -7.15
N LEU A 238 -2.01 14.89 -7.66
CA LEU A 238 -1.97 15.65 -8.91
C LEU A 238 -2.46 17.05 -8.59
N SER A 239 -1.76 18.09 -9.02
CA SER A 239 -2.19 19.45 -8.75
C SER A 239 -1.83 20.37 -9.90
N ARG A 240 -2.70 21.35 -10.14
CA ARG A 240 -2.50 22.37 -11.18
C ARG A 240 -2.80 23.75 -10.60
N PRO A 241 -1.94 24.75 -10.82
CA PRO A 241 -2.16 26.10 -10.33
C PRO A 241 -3.52 26.66 -10.77
N ASN A 242 -4.29 27.17 -9.81
CA ASN A 242 -5.65 27.71 -9.97
C ASN A 242 -6.74 26.74 -10.49
N GLU A 243 -6.40 25.48 -10.81
CA GLU A 243 -7.36 24.43 -11.19
C GLU A 243 -7.70 23.50 -10.01
N GLY A 244 -6.82 23.41 -9.01
CA GLY A 244 -7.04 22.67 -7.78
C GLY A 244 -6.11 21.47 -7.60
N THR A 245 -6.44 20.58 -6.66
CA THR A 245 -5.65 19.39 -6.31
C THR A 245 -6.52 18.15 -6.29
N THR A 246 -5.96 17.03 -6.76
CA THR A 246 -6.55 15.70 -6.69
C THR A 246 -5.64 14.78 -5.90
N PHE A 247 -6.17 14.17 -4.85
CA PHE A 247 -5.57 13.06 -4.13
C PHE A 247 -6.27 11.77 -4.53
N LYS A 248 -5.48 10.76 -4.92
CA LYS A 248 -5.99 9.45 -5.30
C LYS A 248 -5.45 8.39 -4.35
N LEU A 249 -6.35 7.75 -3.62
CA LEU A 249 -6.07 6.65 -2.70
C LEU A 249 -6.43 5.34 -3.38
N SER A 250 -5.47 4.47 -3.61
CA SER A 250 -5.70 3.14 -4.19
C SER A 250 -5.50 2.11 -3.09
N LEU A 251 -6.55 1.38 -2.72
CA LEU A 251 -6.52 0.41 -1.64
C LEU A 251 -6.86 -0.99 -2.16
N PRO A 252 -6.14 -2.05 -1.77
CA PRO A 252 -6.45 -3.41 -2.22
C PRO A 252 -7.79 -3.88 -1.67
N LEU A 253 -8.56 -4.63 -2.46
CA LEU A 253 -9.86 -5.20 -2.04
C LEU A 253 -9.74 -6.14 -0.83
N THR A 254 -8.57 -6.74 -0.60
CA THR A 254 -8.33 -7.65 0.52
C THR A 254 -7.00 -7.37 1.21
N LEU A 255 -6.99 -7.38 2.55
CA LEU A 255 -5.78 -7.20 3.36
C LEU A 255 -5.06 -8.52 3.68
N ALA A 256 -5.69 -9.67 3.41
CA ALA A 256 -5.23 -10.98 3.85
C ALA A 256 -4.38 -11.73 2.82
N ILE A 257 -4.33 -11.30 1.56
CA ILE A 257 -3.60 -12.01 0.49
C ILE A 257 -2.70 -11.02 -0.26
N ILE A 258 -1.47 -11.43 -0.55
CA ILE A 258 -0.61 -10.73 -1.49
C ILE A 258 -0.04 -11.67 -2.55
N ASP A 259 0.24 -11.10 -3.72
CA ASP A 259 1.14 -11.70 -4.69
C ASP A 259 2.59 -11.54 -4.23
N GLY A 260 3.21 -12.63 -3.82
CA GLY A 260 4.61 -12.67 -3.42
C GLY A 260 5.47 -13.51 -4.37
N MET A 261 6.71 -13.09 -4.56
CA MET A 261 7.77 -13.95 -5.07
C MET A 261 8.34 -14.76 -3.92
N VAL A 262 8.20 -16.08 -3.99
CA VAL A 262 8.81 -16.99 -3.01
C VAL A 262 10.27 -17.19 -3.39
N VAL A 263 11.15 -16.88 -2.43
CA VAL A 263 12.59 -17.03 -2.55
C VAL A 263 13.10 -17.92 -1.43
N LYS A 264 14.21 -18.61 -1.68
CA LYS A 264 14.82 -19.54 -0.73
C LYS A 264 16.24 -19.10 -0.40
N VAL A 265 16.62 -19.23 0.86
CA VAL A 265 17.96 -18.97 1.38
C VAL A 265 18.31 -20.05 2.39
N GLY A 266 19.33 -20.85 2.10
CA GLY A 266 19.58 -22.12 2.78
C GLY A 266 18.35 -23.02 2.64
N LYS A 267 17.80 -23.48 3.78
CA LYS A 267 16.54 -24.22 3.83
C LYS A 267 15.30 -23.34 4.04
N GLU A 268 15.50 -22.08 4.41
CA GLU A 268 14.44 -21.16 4.77
C GLU A 268 13.79 -20.52 3.54
N ARG A 269 12.50 -20.19 3.66
CA ARG A 269 11.73 -19.54 2.60
C ARG A 269 11.20 -18.19 3.03
N TYR A 270 11.34 -17.22 2.14
CA TYR A 270 10.90 -15.85 2.33
C TYR A 270 10.03 -15.41 1.17
N VAL A 271 9.24 -14.37 1.43
CA VAL A 271 8.29 -13.83 0.47
C VAL A 271 8.62 -12.37 0.22
N ILE A 272 8.93 -12.04 -1.02
CA ILE A 272 9.15 -10.65 -1.45
C ILE A 272 7.87 -10.19 -2.16
N PRO A 273 7.19 -9.12 -1.71
CA PRO A 273 6.01 -8.60 -2.39
C PRO A 273 6.34 -8.30 -3.87
N THR A 274 5.57 -8.87 -4.80
CA THR A 274 5.87 -8.74 -6.24
C THR A 274 5.87 -7.28 -6.69
N ALA A 275 5.03 -6.43 -6.07
CA ALA A 275 4.96 -5.00 -6.34
C ALA A 275 6.27 -4.25 -6.05
N SER A 276 7.16 -4.78 -5.21
CA SER A 276 8.45 -4.18 -4.89
C SER A 276 9.58 -4.67 -5.81
N ILE A 277 9.36 -5.71 -6.62
CA ILE A 277 10.41 -6.34 -7.43
C ILE A 277 10.47 -5.65 -8.79
N LEU A 278 11.64 -5.12 -9.13
CA LEU A 278 11.92 -4.59 -10.46
C LEU A 278 12.35 -5.71 -11.42
N ARG A 279 13.31 -6.53 -10.99
CA ARG A 279 13.86 -7.65 -11.76
C ARG A 279 14.70 -8.56 -10.88
N ALA A 280 14.95 -9.78 -11.34
CA ALA A 280 15.95 -10.68 -10.77
C ALA A 280 17.08 -10.89 -11.76
N VAL A 281 18.33 -10.81 -11.30
CA VAL A 281 19.53 -11.01 -12.12
C VAL A 281 20.50 -11.95 -11.42
N LYS A 282 21.29 -12.70 -12.20
CA LYS A 282 22.39 -13.48 -11.66
C LYS A 282 23.67 -12.65 -11.75
N PRO A 283 24.28 -12.24 -10.63
CA PRO A 283 25.47 -11.40 -10.66
C PRO A 283 26.64 -12.09 -11.36
N LYS A 284 27.37 -11.34 -12.19
CA LYS A 284 28.70 -11.76 -12.67
C LYS A 284 29.79 -11.16 -11.79
N GLU A 285 30.94 -11.82 -11.75
CA GLU A 285 32.07 -11.38 -10.91
C GLU A 285 32.57 -9.98 -11.30
N GLU A 286 32.56 -9.66 -12.59
CA GLU A 286 32.91 -8.35 -13.15
C GLU A 286 31.93 -7.22 -12.75
N GLU A 287 30.70 -7.58 -12.41
CA GLU A 287 29.65 -6.62 -12.02
C GLU A 287 29.68 -6.34 -10.52
N LEU A 288 30.42 -7.13 -9.73
CA LEU A 288 30.52 -6.98 -8.28
C LEU A 288 31.67 -6.04 -7.92
N SER A 289 31.36 -4.99 -7.18
CA SER A 289 32.34 -4.06 -6.63
C SER A 289 32.24 -3.97 -5.11
N SER A 290 33.38 -3.80 -4.45
CA SER A 290 33.48 -3.59 -3.01
C SER A 290 33.77 -2.11 -2.74
N VAL A 291 33.04 -1.51 -1.79
CA VAL A 291 33.29 -0.14 -1.31
C VAL A 291 34.08 -0.18 0.00
N LEU A 292 34.78 0.91 0.33
CA LEU A 292 35.69 1.12 1.48
C LEU A 292 35.11 0.93 2.90
N LYS A 293 33.94 0.30 3.06
CA LYS A 293 33.27 0.00 4.34
C LYS A 293 32.51 -1.34 4.31
N ASP A 294 33.10 -2.39 3.74
CA ASP A 294 32.56 -3.75 3.63
C ASP A 294 31.23 -3.95 2.87
N GLY A 295 30.62 -2.87 2.35
CA GLY A 295 29.45 -2.93 1.48
C GLY A 295 29.78 -3.48 0.08
N LYS A 296 28.99 -4.44 -0.38
CA LYS A 296 29.04 -4.96 -1.75
C LYS A 296 28.01 -4.23 -2.62
N MET A 297 28.41 -3.92 -3.85
CA MET A 297 27.60 -3.24 -4.85
C MET A 297 27.56 -4.08 -6.12
N ILE A 298 26.43 -4.07 -6.82
CA ILE A 298 26.30 -4.64 -8.17
C ILE A 298 26.16 -3.49 -9.18
N LYS A 299 26.99 -3.52 -10.23
CA LYS A 299 26.91 -2.58 -11.34
C LYS A 299 25.93 -3.12 -12.37
N LEU A 300 24.82 -2.41 -12.58
CA LEU A 300 23.76 -2.82 -13.49
C LEU A 300 23.38 -1.65 -14.41
N GLN A 301 23.69 -1.76 -15.71
CA GLN A 301 23.43 -0.70 -16.70
C GLN A 301 23.99 0.67 -16.26
N ASP A 302 25.23 0.68 -15.78
CA ASP A 302 25.97 1.84 -15.26
C ASP A 302 25.48 2.45 -13.93
N GLU A 303 24.46 1.88 -13.30
CA GLU A 303 24.07 2.21 -11.92
C GLU A 303 24.73 1.26 -10.92
N LEU A 304 25.19 1.80 -9.78
CA LEU A 304 25.70 1.02 -8.66
C LEU A 304 24.58 0.81 -7.65
N ILE A 305 24.18 -0.44 -7.47
CA ILE A 305 23.08 -0.84 -6.57
C ILE A 305 23.68 -1.57 -5.36
N PRO A 306 23.37 -1.17 -4.12
CA PRO A 306 23.85 -1.85 -2.93
C PRO A 306 23.23 -3.24 -2.79
N VAL A 307 24.07 -4.19 -2.38
CA VAL A 307 23.72 -5.61 -2.28
C VAL A 307 23.65 -6.03 -0.83
N PHE A 308 22.52 -6.62 -0.45
CA PHE A 308 22.26 -7.16 0.88
C PHE A 308 22.06 -8.66 0.80
N ARG A 309 22.79 -9.40 1.62
CA ARG A 309 22.60 -10.85 1.74
C ARG A 309 21.53 -11.11 2.79
N LEU A 310 20.45 -11.74 2.36
CA LEU A 310 19.37 -12.11 3.26
C LEU A 310 19.87 -13.09 4.34
N ALA A 311 20.86 -13.93 3.98
CA ALA A 311 21.54 -14.82 4.90
C ALA A 311 22.23 -14.08 6.06
N ASP A 312 22.88 -12.94 5.79
CA ASP A 312 23.59 -12.16 6.81
C ASP A 312 22.60 -11.44 7.72
N ILE A 313 21.50 -10.92 7.16
CA ILE A 313 20.43 -10.24 7.90
C ILE A 313 19.77 -11.18 8.92
N PHE A 314 19.47 -12.43 8.51
CA PHE A 314 18.76 -13.39 9.35
C PHE A 314 19.67 -14.47 9.99
N GLY A 315 20.98 -14.38 9.81
CA GLY A 315 21.95 -15.32 10.42
C GLY A 315 21.87 -16.75 9.88
N ILE A 316 21.54 -16.93 8.60
CA ILE A 316 21.32 -18.23 7.96
C ILE A 316 22.67 -18.84 7.54
N ARG A 317 23.09 -19.90 8.23
CA ARG A 317 24.43 -20.49 8.07
C ARG A 317 24.57 -21.43 6.87
N ASP A 318 23.48 -22.02 6.41
CA ASP A 318 23.43 -22.98 5.31
C ASP A 318 23.15 -22.36 3.94
N ALA A 319 23.14 -21.02 3.86
CA ALA A 319 22.99 -20.29 2.61
C ALA A 319 24.24 -20.38 1.72
N LYS A 320 24.06 -20.16 0.41
CA LYS A 320 25.19 -20.10 -0.54
C LYS A 320 26.12 -18.95 -0.16
N GLN A 321 27.43 -19.21 -0.27
CA GLN A 321 28.46 -18.26 0.15
C GLN A 321 28.92 -17.35 -0.98
N SER A 322 28.94 -17.85 -2.21
CA SER A 322 29.37 -17.07 -3.37
C SER A 322 28.24 -16.19 -3.92
N PHE A 323 28.53 -14.92 -4.14
CA PHE A 323 27.61 -13.94 -4.72
C PHE A 323 27.16 -14.33 -6.14
N THR A 324 28.03 -15.01 -6.90
CA THR A 324 27.77 -15.44 -8.28
C THR A 324 26.94 -16.73 -8.36
N GLU A 325 26.79 -17.45 -7.25
CA GLU A 325 25.94 -18.65 -7.15
C GLU A 325 24.51 -18.32 -6.67
N CYS A 326 24.32 -17.12 -6.13
CA CYS A 326 23.05 -16.55 -5.72
C CYS A 326 22.35 -15.81 -6.87
N LEU A 327 21.10 -15.44 -6.64
CA LEU A 327 20.32 -14.51 -7.46
C LEU A 327 20.17 -13.18 -6.70
N ALA A 328 20.38 -12.08 -7.40
CA ALA A 328 20.11 -10.73 -6.90
C ALA A 328 18.70 -10.32 -7.34
N VAL A 329 17.78 -10.23 -6.39
CA VAL A 329 16.44 -9.67 -6.60
C VAL A 329 16.53 -8.17 -6.37
N ILE A 330 16.42 -7.41 -7.46
CA ILE A 330 16.40 -5.94 -7.42
C ILE A 330 15.02 -5.50 -6.97
N VAL A 331 14.97 -4.87 -5.81
CA VAL A 331 13.75 -4.34 -5.21
C VAL A 331 13.84 -2.83 -5.03
N GLN A 332 12.69 -2.18 -5.05
CA GLN A 332 12.57 -0.75 -4.88
C GLN A 332 11.53 -0.45 -3.81
N ASP A 333 11.90 0.47 -2.92
CA ASP A 333 10.98 1.16 -2.03
C ASP A 333 11.19 2.67 -2.24
N GLU A 334 10.13 3.37 -2.61
CA GLU A 334 10.19 4.79 -3.01
C GLU A 334 11.27 5.07 -4.07
N SER A 335 12.28 5.89 -3.75
CA SER A 335 13.41 6.23 -4.63
C SER A 335 14.66 5.40 -4.38
N GLN A 336 14.62 4.47 -3.42
CA GLN A 336 15.78 3.67 -3.03
C GLN A 336 15.68 2.27 -3.65
N THR A 337 16.69 1.93 -4.45
CA THR A 337 16.82 0.63 -5.10
C THR A 337 17.93 -0.16 -4.43
N VAL A 338 17.64 -1.41 -4.07
CA VAL A 338 18.60 -2.34 -3.47
C VAL A 338 18.51 -3.72 -4.10
N ALA A 339 19.59 -4.49 -4.00
CA ALA A 339 19.64 -5.88 -4.44
C ALA A 339 19.62 -6.81 -3.23
N ILE A 340 18.62 -7.68 -3.13
CA ILE A 340 18.56 -8.74 -2.11
C ILE A 340 19.11 -10.03 -2.72
N LEU A 341 20.20 -10.54 -2.16
CA LEU A 341 20.75 -11.84 -2.55
C LEU A 341 20.00 -12.99 -1.89
N VAL A 342 19.56 -13.91 -2.73
CA VAL A 342 18.85 -15.14 -2.37
C VAL A 342 19.47 -16.33 -3.09
N ASP A 343 19.30 -17.54 -2.57
CA ASP A 343 19.91 -18.72 -3.18
C ASP A 343 19.15 -19.19 -4.40
N GLU A 344 17.82 -19.15 -4.33
CA GLU A 344 16.91 -19.62 -5.37
C GLU A 344 15.63 -18.77 -5.40
N LEU A 345 15.07 -18.61 -6.58
CA LEU A 345 13.76 -18.01 -6.81
C LEU A 345 12.81 -19.15 -7.19
N ILE A 346 11.84 -19.43 -6.32
CA ILE A 346 10.91 -20.56 -6.47
C ILE A 346 9.80 -20.19 -7.45
N GLY A 347 9.21 -19.00 -7.30
CA GLY A 347 8.19 -18.50 -8.20
C GLY A 347 7.17 -17.57 -7.54
N ARG A 348 6.26 -17.02 -8.36
CA ARG A 348 5.18 -16.13 -7.91
C ARG A 348 4.01 -16.95 -7.37
N GLN A 349 3.53 -16.60 -6.18
CA GLN A 349 2.40 -17.26 -5.52
C GLN A 349 1.52 -16.25 -4.79
N GLN A 350 0.22 -16.55 -4.69
CA GLN A 350 -0.69 -15.84 -3.80
C GLN A 350 -0.59 -16.41 -2.39
N ILE A 351 -0.32 -15.54 -1.43
CA ILE A 351 0.10 -15.94 -0.09
C ILE A 351 -0.79 -15.27 0.93
N VAL A 352 -1.32 -16.08 1.85
CA VAL A 352 -2.14 -15.58 2.96
C VAL A 352 -1.22 -15.01 4.03
N ILE A 353 -1.44 -13.74 4.37
CA ILE A 353 -0.72 -13.05 5.43
C ILE A 353 -1.34 -13.42 6.76
N LYS A 354 -0.48 -13.78 7.71
CA LYS A 354 -0.83 -13.89 9.12
C LYS A 354 -0.02 -12.88 9.92
N SER A 355 -0.66 -12.27 10.90
CA SER A 355 0.05 -11.45 11.89
C SER A 355 1.00 -12.35 12.67
N LEU A 356 2.23 -11.88 12.92
CA LEU A 356 3.24 -12.61 13.70
C LEU A 356 2.96 -12.57 15.22
N GLY A 357 1.83 -12.00 15.65
CA GLY A 357 1.51 -11.79 17.06
C GLY A 357 2.27 -10.62 17.68
N GLU A 358 1.92 -10.26 18.92
CA GLU A 358 2.48 -9.06 19.56
C GLU A 358 3.96 -9.17 19.91
N GLY A 359 4.47 -10.39 20.12
CA GLY A 359 5.88 -10.63 20.48
C GLY A 359 6.89 -10.39 19.34
N LEU A 360 6.43 -10.31 18.09
CA LEU A 360 7.28 -10.18 16.89
C LEU A 360 7.05 -8.87 16.13
N LYS A 361 6.28 -7.91 16.68
CA LYS A 361 5.99 -6.60 16.09
C LYS A 361 7.22 -5.70 15.84
N HIS A 362 8.41 -6.10 16.28
CA HIS A 362 9.64 -5.30 16.25
C HIS A 362 10.79 -5.91 15.43
N VAL A 363 10.57 -6.99 14.68
CA VAL A 363 11.64 -7.53 13.82
C VAL A 363 11.78 -6.65 12.59
N SER A 364 12.83 -5.82 12.59
CA SER A 364 13.21 -5.01 11.43
C SER A 364 13.48 -5.95 10.24
N ALA A 365 12.97 -5.61 9.04
CA ALA A 365 12.98 -6.43 7.81
C ALA A 365 11.86 -7.47 7.62
N ILE A 366 10.88 -7.60 8.52
CA ILE A 366 9.74 -8.51 8.34
C ILE A 366 8.41 -7.76 8.48
N SER A 367 7.52 -7.91 7.49
CA SER A 367 6.19 -7.28 7.48
C SER A 367 5.07 -8.21 7.96
N GLY A 368 5.30 -9.52 8.02
CA GLY A 368 4.34 -10.50 8.51
C GLY A 368 4.74 -11.95 8.27
N GLY A 369 3.91 -12.86 8.75
CA GLY A 369 4.01 -14.28 8.45
C GLY A 369 3.23 -14.59 7.17
N ALA A 370 3.73 -15.55 6.42
CA ALA A 370 3.10 -16.09 5.24
C ALA A 370 2.84 -17.57 5.46
N ILE A 371 1.67 -18.04 5.04
CA ILE A 371 1.45 -19.46 4.89
C ILE A 371 1.47 -19.77 3.39
N MET A 372 2.47 -20.53 2.99
CA MET A 372 2.69 -20.90 1.59
C MET A 372 1.64 -21.93 1.15
N PRO A 373 1.41 -22.07 -0.16
CA PRO A 373 0.52 -23.07 -0.70
C PRO A 373 0.86 -24.49 -0.25
N ASP A 374 2.13 -24.85 -0.06
CA ASP A 374 2.50 -26.17 0.46
C ASP A 374 2.37 -26.31 1.99
N GLY A 375 1.80 -25.30 2.66
CA GLY A 375 1.59 -25.24 4.11
C GLY A 375 2.83 -24.93 4.92
N GLY A 376 3.99 -24.78 4.25
CA GLY A 376 5.16 -24.26 4.90
C GLY A 376 4.91 -22.82 5.37
N VAL A 377 5.55 -22.45 6.47
CA VAL A 377 5.54 -21.06 6.96
C VAL A 377 6.71 -20.32 6.31
N GLY A 378 6.42 -19.14 5.77
CA GLY A 378 7.41 -18.21 5.26
C GLY A 378 7.32 -16.87 5.98
N LEU A 379 8.35 -16.05 5.83
CA LEU A 379 8.36 -14.68 6.34
C LEU A 379 8.25 -13.69 5.18
N ILE A 380 7.34 -12.73 5.30
CA ILE A 380 7.18 -11.67 4.30
C ILE A 380 8.18 -10.57 4.60
N LEU A 381 9.05 -10.27 3.64
CA LEU A 381 10.07 -9.24 3.82
C LEU A 381 9.44 -7.85 3.83
N ASP A 382 9.90 -7.02 4.76
CA ASP A 382 9.69 -5.56 4.74
C ASP A 382 10.87 -4.93 4.00
N VAL A 383 10.68 -4.62 2.71
CA VAL A 383 11.73 -4.02 1.86
C VAL A 383 12.21 -2.69 2.44
N ALA A 384 11.28 -1.84 2.89
CA ALA A 384 11.61 -0.58 3.55
C ALA A 384 12.47 -0.81 4.81
N GLY A 385 12.12 -1.84 5.59
CA GLY A 385 12.88 -2.28 6.76
C GLY A 385 14.29 -2.76 6.44
N ILE A 386 14.47 -3.53 5.37
CA ILE A 386 15.78 -3.98 4.90
C ILE A 386 16.64 -2.78 4.50
N ILE A 387 16.07 -1.82 3.77
CA ILE A 387 16.77 -0.61 3.33
C ILE A 387 17.15 0.29 4.53
N ARG A 388 16.33 0.33 5.59
CA ARG A 388 16.69 1.05 6.82
C ARG A 388 17.85 0.39 7.56
N LEU A 389 17.83 -0.94 7.73
CA LEU A 389 18.93 -1.69 8.35
C LEU A 389 20.23 -1.58 7.56
N ALA A 390 20.12 -1.44 6.24
CA ALA A 390 21.23 -1.25 5.33
C ALA A 390 21.93 0.11 5.47
N ASN A 391 21.18 1.15 5.85
CA ASN A 391 21.69 2.52 5.96
C ASN A 391 22.13 2.89 7.39
N SER A 392 21.86 2.03 8.38
CA SER A 392 22.31 2.13 9.78
C SER A 392 23.62 1.41 10.00
#